data_AF-A0A7S0G498-F1
#
_entry.id   AF-A0A7S0G498-F1
#
_cell.length_a   1.000
_cell.length_b   1.000
_cell.length_c   1.000
_cell.angle_alpha   90.00
_cell.angle_beta   90.00
_cell.angle_gamma   90.00
#
_symmetry.space_group_name_H-M   'P 1'
#
loop_
_entity.id
_entity.type
_entity.pdbx_description
1 polymer ?
#
loop_
_entity_poly.entity_id
_entity_poly.type
_entity_poly.pdbx_seq_one_letter_code
_entity_poly.pdbx_strand_id
1 'polypeptide(L)'
;MSGVYSGQLRPEVTTPNFSRLSPEERLPAQEYDAFLQELTFNSLPVIKNLTKIAGENVAARRSIVFAIESRIGLAEINKKLPLLYLVDSIVKNVGGEYIQAFRLNIFKVFTSVYDIAE
;
A
#
# COMPACT_ATOMS: atom_id res chain seq x y z
N MET A 1 33.10 -25.64 2.11
CA MET A 1 33.43 -24.31 1.56
C MET A 1 32.53 -24.06 0.36
N SER A 2 31.72 -22.99 0.43
CA SER A 2 31.07 -22.23 -0.66
C SER A 2 30.56 -23.02 -1.88
N GLY A 3 29.26 -23.18 -2.15
CA GLY A 3 28.19 -22.20 -2.04
C GLY A 3 28.06 -21.44 -3.37
N VAL A 4 27.15 -21.90 -4.24
CA VAL A 4 26.51 -21.08 -5.27
C VAL A 4 25.21 -21.76 -5.67
N TYR A 5 24.16 -21.52 -4.89
CA TYR A 5 22.81 -21.57 -5.41
C TYR A 5 22.66 -20.31 -6.27
N SER A 6 22.74 -20.48 -7.58
CA SER A 6 22.27 -19.49 -8.55
C SER A 6 20.75 -19.40 -8.45
N GLY A 7 20.27 -18.68 -7.43
CA GLY A 7 18.91 -18.18 -7.39
C GLY A 7 18.72 -17.26 -8.57
N GLN A 8 18.06 -17.73 -9.63
CA GLN A 8 17.50 -16.85 -10.64
C GLN A 8 16.66 -15.81 -9.90
N LEU A 9 17.14 -14.55 -9.91
CA LEU A 9 16.40 -13.40 -9.43
C LEU A 9 15.04 -13.43 -10.14
N ARG A 10 13.99 -13.76 -9.38
CA ARG A 10 12.62 -13.55 -9.85
C ARG A 10 12.52 -12.08 -10.27
N PRO A 11 11.91 -11.73 -11.40
CA PRO A 11 11.72 -10.34 -11.75
C PRO A 11 11.04 -9.66 -10.55
N GLU A 12 11.70 -8.68 -9.95
CA GLU A 12 11.14 -7.91 -8.85
C GLU A 12 9.84 -7.30 -9.39
N VAL A 13 8.71 -7.82 -8.92
CA VAL A 13 7.40 -7.23 -9.20
C VAL A 13 7.35 -5.95 -8.36
N THR A 14 7.99 -4.87 -8.84
CA THR A 14 8.09 -3.59 -8.14
C THR A 14 6.79 -2.78 -8.24
N THR A 15 5.84 -3.24 -9.07
CA THR A 15 4.58 -2.58 -9.35
C THR A 15 3.39 -3.48 -9.05
N PRO A 16 2.32 -2.95 -8.44
CA PRO A 16 1.07 -3.69 -8.25
C PRO A 16 0.49 -4.20 -9.57
N ASN A 17 -0.08 -5.40 -9.54
CA ASN A 17 -0.82 -5.93 -10.68
C ASN A 17 -2.25 -5.37 -10.71
N PHE A 18 -2.42 -4.21 -11.35
CA PHE A 18 -3.72 -3.53 -11.50
C PHE A 18 -4.68 -4.20 -12.49
N SER A 19 -4.26 -5.23 -13.23
CA SER A 19 -5.17 -5.94 -14.16
C SER A 19 -6.37 -6.58 -13.47
N ARG A 20 -6.28 -6.78 -12.14
CA ARG A 20 -7.34 -7.32 -11.28
C ARG A 20 -8.47 -6.33 -10.99
N LEU A 21 -8.25 -5.04 -11.27
CA LEU A 21 -9.25 -3.99 -11.09
C LEU A 21 -10.09 -3.82 -12.36
N SER A 22 -11.32 -3.34 -12.19
CA SER A 22 -12.14 -2.89 -13.31
C SER A 22 -11.53 -1.64 -13.97
N PRO A 23 -11.85 -1.33 -15.24
CA PRO A 23 -11.27 -0.19 -15.95
C PRO A 23 -11.42 1.14 -15.20
N GLU A 24 -12.56 1.38 -14.56
CA GLU A 24 -12.84 2.59 -13.78
C GLU A 24 -12.05 2.67 -12.47
N GLU A 25 -11.67 1.51 -11.91
CA GLU A 25 -10.88 1.44 -10.68
C GLU A 25 -9.36 1.55 -10.94
N ARG A 26 -8.90 1.24 -12.16
CA ARG A 26 -7.46 1.18 -12.47
C ARG A 26 -6.76 2.52 -12.40
N LEU A 27 -7.29 3.54 -13.06
CA LEU A 27 -6.62 4.83 -13.16
C LEU A 27 -6.41 5.46 -11.77
N PRO A 28 -7.45 5.56 -10.89
CA PRO A 28 -7.25 6.08 -9.54
C PRO A 28 -6.25 5.26 -8.72
N ALA A 29 -6.20 3.93 -8.91
CA ALA A 29 -5.25 3.08 -8.20
C ALA A 29 -3.80 3.35 -8.65
N GLN A 30 -3.58 3.52 -9.96
CA GLN A 30 -2.27 3.83 -10.52
C GLN A 30 -1.77 5.21 -10.10
N GLU A 31 -2.64 6.22 -10.14
CA GLU A 31 -2.32 7.57 -9.69
C GLU A 31 -1.98 7.59 -8.20
N TYR A 32 -2.78 6.92 -7.38
CA TYR A 32 -2.49 6.85 -5.94
C TYR A 32 -1.19 6.10 -5.66
N ASP A 33 -0.91 5.01 -6.38
CA ASP A 33 0.35 4.27 -6.25
C ASP A 33 1.59 5.08 -6.65
N ALA A 34 1.46 5.99 -7.62
CA ALA A 34 2.52 6.93 -7.96
C ALA A 34 2.84 7.85 -6.78
N PHE A 35 1.83 8.40 -6.09
CA PHE A 35 2.04 9.20 -4.88
C PHE A 35 2.61 8.37 -3.72
N LEU A 36 2.25 7.08 -3.61
CA LEU A 36 2.81 6.19 -2.59
C LEU A 36 4.33 6.00 -2.73
N GLN A 37 4.90 6.18 -3.93
CA GLN A 37 6.35 6.11 -4.13
C GLN A 37 7.11 7.18 -3.33
N GLU A 38 6.46 8.31 -3.03
CA GLU A 38 7.08 9.39 -2.26
C GLU A 38 7.19 9.06 -0.77
N LEU A 39 6.40 8.10 -0.28
CA LEU A 39 6.39 7.65 1.12
C LEU A 39 7.54 6.67 1.38
N THR A 40 8.77 7.15 1.23
CA THR A 40 10.01 6.36 1.38
C THR A 40 10.47 6.21 2.84
N PHE A 41 10.01 7.09 3.71
CA PHE A 41 10.23 7.07 5.16
C PHE A 41 8.98 7.59 5.88
N ASN A 42 8.97 7.54 7.22
CA ASN A 42 7.86 8.05 8.03
C ASN A 42 7.76 9.58 7.96
N SER A 43 7.19 10.09 6.86
CA SER A 43 7.05 11.51 6.57
C SER A 43 5.63 11.97 6.88
N LEU A 44 5.46 12.65 8.01
CA LEU A 44 4.15 13.21 8.41
C LEU A 44 3.54 14.13 7.33
N PRO A 45 4.29 15.01 6.65
CA PRO A 45 3.74 15.81 5.55
C PRO A 45 3.17 14.97 4.40
N VAL A 46 3.91 13.93 3.98
CA VAL A 46 3.47 13.03 2.90
C VAL A 46 2.25 12.22 3.32
N ILE A 47 2.25 11.67 4.54
CA ILE A 47 1.10 10.96 5.11
C ILE A 47 -0.14 11.86 5.13
N LYS A 48 -0.02 13.10 5.63
CA LYS A 48 -1.14 14.05 5.65
C LYS A 48 -1.66 14.37 4.25
N ASN A 49 -0.76 14.54 3.28
CA ASN A 49 -1.16 14.82 1.90
C ASN A 49 -1.90 13.64 1.28
N LEU A 50 -1.37 12.42 1.41
CA LEU A 50 -2.00 11.20 0.93
C LEU A 50 -3.36 10.94 1.61
N THR A 51 -3.48 11.23 2.90
CA THR A 51 -4.75 11.17 3.64
C THR A 51 -5.75 12.19 3.11
N LYS A 52 -5.31 13.41 2.81
CA LYS A 52 -6.15 14.44 2.19
C LYS A 52 -6.66 14.00 0.82
N ILE A 53 -5.78 13.50 -0.05
CA ILE A 53 -6.14 12.98 -1.37
C ILE A 53 -7.17 11.85 -1.23
N ALA A 54 -6.99 10.93 -0.28
CA ALA A 54 -7.95 9.86 -0.02
C ALA A 54 -9.32 10.41 0.43
N GLY A 55 -9.33 11.45 1.29
CA GLY A 55 -10.55 12.12 1.73
C GLY A 55 -11.27 12.89 0.61
N GLU A 56 -10.55 13.44 -0.36
CA GLU A 56 -11.13 14.12 -1.53
C GLU A 56 -11.68 13.12 -2.56
N ASN A 57 -11.22 11.86 -2.53
CA ASN A 57 -11.53 10.83 -3.52
C ASN A 57 -12.23 9.59 -2.92
N VAL A 58 -13.18 9.78 -1.98
CA VAL A 58 -13.90 8.66 -1.33
C VAL A 58 -14.60 7.73 -2.32
N ALA A 59 -15.04 8.25 -3.48
CA ALA A 59 -15.62 7.43 -4.54
C ALA A 59 -14.63 6.35 -5.06
N ALA A 60 -13.34 6.68 -5.09
CA ALA A 60 -12.25 5.79 -5.53
C ALA A 60 -11.63 4.96 -4.38
N ARG A 61 -12.26 4.91 -3.21
CA ARG A 61 -11.71 4.22 -2.02
C ARG A 61 -11.23 2.78 -2.28
N ARG A 62 -11.93 2.01 -3.13
CA ARG A 62 -11.57 0.62 -3.43
C ARG A 62 -10.23 0.55 -4.17
N SER A 63 -10.06 1.42 -5.17
CA SER A 63 -8.80 1.62 -5.89
C SER A 63 -7.65 2.04 -4.98
N ILE A 64 -7.92 3.00 -4.10
CA ILE A 64 -6.92 3.54 -3.17
C ILE A 64 -6.48 2.47 -2.16
N VAL A 65 -7.44 1.75 -1.58
CA VAL A 65 -7.16 0.63 -0.66
C VAL A 65 -6.36 -0.45 -1.37
N PHE A 66 -6.76 -0.83 -2.59
CA PHE A 66 -6.01 -1.82 -3.38
C PHE A 66 -4.56 -1.39 -3.62
N ALA A 67 -4.33 -0.12 -3.96
CA ALA A 67 -2.98 0.41 -4.17
C ALA A 67 -2.13 0.33 -2.90
N ILE A 68 -2.68 0.77 -1.75
CA ILE A 68 -2.00 0.71 -0.46
C ILE A 68 -1.67 -0.74 -0.06
N GLU A 69 -2.65 -1.64 -0.11
CA GLU A 69 -2.47 -3.05 0.26
C GLU A 69 -1.44 -3.75 -0.64
N SER A 70 -1.49 -3.47 -1.95
CA SER A 70 -0.51 -4.01 -2.89
C SER A 70 0.88 -3.47 -2.59
N ARG A 71 1.01 -2.18 -2.29
CA ARG A 71 2.29 -1.55 -1.96
C ARG A 71 2.88 -2.11 -0.66
N ILE A 72 2.06 -2.34 0.36
CA ILE A 72 2.50 -2.99 1.61
C ILE A 72 3.02 -4.41 1.33
N GLY A 73 2.34 -5.17 0.46
CA GLY A 73 2.77 -6.51 0.08
C GLY A 73 4.07 -6.57 -0.70
N LEU A 74 4.41 -5.51 -1.47
CA LEU A 74 5.63 -5.43 -2.28
C LEU A 74 6.78 -4.70 -1.60
N ALA A 75 6.51 -3.90 -0.57
CA ALA A 75 7.51 -3.08 0.10
C ALA A 75 8.49 -3.91 0.93
N GLU A 76 9.75 -3.47 0.96
CA GLU A 76 10.74 -3.92 1.93
C GLU A 76 10.28 -3.63 3.36
N ILE A 77 10.72 -4.44 4.32
CA ILE A 77 10.29 -4.37 5.74
C ILE A 77 10.39 -2.95 6.32
N ASN A 78 11.45 -2.21 5.98
CA ASN A 78 11.69 -0.84 6.46
C ASN A 78 10.71 0.20 5.90
N LYS A 79 10.07 -0.09 4.76
CA LYS A 79 9.08 0.78 4.09
C LYS A 79 7.63 0.42 4.44
N LYS A 80 7.39 -0.73 5.06
CA LYS A 80 6.04 -1.18 5.46
C LYS A 80 5.45 -0.36 6.60
N LEU A 81 6.27 0.08 7.56
CA LEU A 81 5.80 0.86 8.70
C LEU A 81 5.22 2.24 8.31
N PRO A 82 5.87 3.05 7.45
CA PRO A 82 5.27 4.28 6.93
C PRO A 82 3.90 4.07 6.26
N LEU A 83 3.75 2.99 5.48
CA LEU A 83 2.47 2.65 4.83
C LEU A 83 1.39 2.27 5.85
N LEU A 84 1.75 1.59 6.94
CA LEU A 84 0.81 1.29 8.02
C LEU A 84 0.34 2.58 8.73
N TYR A 85 1.23 3.55 8.93
CA TYR A 85 0.85 4.87 9.45
C TYR A 85 -0.08 5.64 8.52
N LEU A 86 0.05 5.44 7.20
CA LEU A 86 -0.92 5.99 6.25
C LEU A 86 -2.31 5.35 6.42
N VAL A 87 -2.39 4.01 6.52
CA VAL A 87 -3.67 3.32 6.78
C VAL A 87 -4.33 3.85 8.06
N ASP A 88 -3.56 3.96 9.14
CA ASP A 88 -4.01 4.53 10.42
C ASP A 88 -4.52 5.96 10.25
N SER A 89 -3.78 6.81 9.53
CA SER A 89 -4.18 8.19 9.25
C SER A 89 -5.48 8.29 8.46
N ILE A 90 -5.66 7.49 7.40
CA ILE A 90 -6.88 7.47 6.59
C ILE A 90 -8.07 7.00 7.43
N VAL A 91 -7.91 5.91 8.19
CA VAL A 91 -8.97 5.37 9.06
C VAL A 91 -9.38 6.38 10.13
N LYS A 92 -8.41 7.06 10.77
CA LYS A 92 -8.69 8.04 11.82
C LYS A 92 -9.32 9.33 11.31
N ASN A 93 -8.84 9.86 10.19
CA ASN A 93 -9.20 11.22 9.74
C ASN A 93 -10.25 11.26 8.64
N VAL A 94 -10.35 10.20 7.81
CA VAL A 94 -11.39 10.08 6.78
C VAL A 94 -12.50 9.14 7.24
N GLY A 95 -12.14 7.99 7.78
CA GLY A 95 -13.08 7.05 8.39
C GLY A 95 -14.16 6.52 7.43
N GLY A 96 -15.33 6.19 7.99
CA GLY A 96 -16.53 5.81 7.24
C GLY A 96 -16.31 4.66 6.27
N GLU A 97 -16.46 4.96 4.98
CA GLU A 97 -16.33 4.01 3.89
C GLU A 97 -14.92 3.38 3.77
N TYR A 98 -13.87 4.07 4.21
CA TYR A 98 -12.52 3.49 4.25
C TYR A 98 -12.36 2.43 5.33
N ILE A 99 -13.06 2.56 6.46
CA ILE A 99 -13.10 1.51 7.49
C ILE A 99 -13.67 0.23 6.88
N GLN A 100 -14.79 0.35 6.15
CA GLN A 100 -15.41 -0.79 5.48
C GLN A 100 -14.49 -1.42 4.43
N ALA A 101 -13.82 -0.60 3.63
CA ALA A 101 -12.93 -1.07 2.58
C ALA A 101 -11.70 -1.81 3.15
N PHE A 102 -11.04 -1.28 4.18
CA PHE A 102 -9.87 -1.91 4.79
C PHE A 102 -10.20 -3.18 5.59
N ARG A 103 -11.40 -3.28 6.18
CA ARG A 103 -11.81 -4.44 7.00
C ARG A 103 -11.66 -5.79 6.29
N LEU A 104 -11.77 -5.82 4.96
CA LEU A 104 -11.69 -7.05 4.18
C LEU A 104 -10.30 -7.71 4.26
N ASN A 105 -9.23 -6.92 4.37
CA ASN A 105 -7.86 -7.43 4.35
C ASN A 105 -6.99 -6.93 5.51
N ILE A 106 -7.56 -6.22 6.49
CA ILE A 106 -6.81 -5.56 7.57
C ILE A 106 -5.89 -6.53 8.32
N PHE A 107 -6.32 -7.78 8.56
CA PHE A 107 -5.50 -8.77 9.23
C PHE A 107 -4.23 -9.08 8.43
N LYS A 108 -4.38 -9.35 7.13
CA LYS A 108 -3.26 -9.60 6.21
C LYS A 108 -2.32 -8.39 6.12
N VAL A 109 -2.89 -7.19 6.04
CA VAL A 109 -2.12 -5.94 6.00
C VAL A 109 -1.26 -5.82 7.24
N PHE A 110 -1.86 -5.93 8.43
CA PHE A 110 -1.12 -5.82 9.69
C PHE A 110 -0.05 -6.91 9.85
N THR A 111 -0.39 -8.19 9.63
CA THR A 111 0.59 -9.28 9.80
C THR A 111 1.77 -9.12 8.83
N SER A 112 1.53 -8.69 7.60
CA SER A 112 2.60 -8.52 6.61
C SER A 112 3.66 -7.47 7.00
N VAL A 113 3.35 -6.53 7.90
CA VAL A 113 4.31 -5.55 8.44
C VAL A 113 5.18 -6.17 9.54
N TYR A 114 4.63 -7.11 10.31
CA TYR A 114 5.31 -7.75 11.43
C TYR A 114 5.95 -9.09 11.09
N ASP A 115 5.74 -9.62 9.88
CA ASP A 115 6.50 -10.76 9.37
C ASP A 115 7.99 -10.41 9.40
N ILE A 116 8.71 -11.08 10.30
CA ILE A 116 10.13 -10.89 10.54
C ILE A 116 10.87 -11.38 9.30
N ALA A 117 11.77 -10.56 8.76
CA ALA A 117 12.73 -11.02 7.78
C ALA A 117 13.68 -12.02 8.46
N GLU A 118 13.52 -13.31 8.19
CA GLU A 118 14.53 -14.33 8.47
C GLU A 118 15.74 -14.17 7.55
#